data_AF-A0A5E7AKZ5-F1
#
_entry.id   AF-A0A5E7AKZ5-F1
#
_cell.length_a   1.000
_cell.length_b   1.000
_cell.length_c   1.000
_cell.angle_alpha   90.00
_cell.angle_beta   90.00
_cell.angle_gamma   90.00
#
_symmetry.space_group_name_H-M   'P 1'
#
loop_
_entity.id
_entity.type
_entity.pdbx_description
1 polymer ?
#
loop_
_entity_poly.entity_id
_entity_poly.type
_entity_poly.pdbx_seq_one_letter_code
_entity_poly.pdbx_strand_id
1 'polypeptide(L)'
;MKLVSLVYNAEDAVEQINQFYSNFHSSRWLKHQFVIRMNHKLSDDALEHMQGAFADLCLSDHFHQHAYNSEEHDEPQFSHLARLAFTFNARDHGRLRELVDYINLPENWAQSKSQAQQRTRESLKVT
;
A
#
# COMPACT_ATOMS: atom_id res chain seq x y z
N MET A 1 -15.18 -12.26 -4.34
CA MET A 1 -14.11 -12.19 -5.36
C MET A 1 -14.23 -10.86 -6.10
N LYS A 2 -13.42 -9.85 -5.74
CA LYS A 2 -13.41 -8.52 -6.37
C LYS A 2 -12.24 -8.33 -7.34
N LEU A 3 -12.06 -9.23 -8.31
CA LEU A 3 -10.94 -9.08 -9.26
C LEU A 3 -11.21 -8.01 -10.33
N VAL A 4 -12.48 -7.81 -10.69
CA VAL A 4 -12.93 -6.85 -11.71
C VAL A 4 -14.07 -6.02 -11.12
N SER A 5 -14.03 -4.72 -11.38
CA SER A 5 -15.13 -3.79 -11.10
C SER A 5 -15.80 -3.41 -12.41
N LEU A 6 -17.12 -3.56 -12.49
CA LEU A 6 -17.94 -3.05 -13.58
C LEU A 6 -18.50 -1.68 -13.18
N VAL A 7 -18.29 -0.69 -14.03
CA VAL A 7 -18.80 0.68 -13.88
C VAL A 7 -19.59 1.06 -15.14
N TYR A 8 -20.49 2.04 -15.00
CA TYR A 8 -21.48 2.36 -16.05
C TYR A 8 -21.29 3.75 -16.66
N ASN A 9 -20.32 4.53 -16.18
CA ASN A 9 -19.97 5.84 -16.71
C ASN A 9 -18.45 6.08 -16.58
N ALA A 10 -17.99 7.17 -17.19
CA ALA A 10 -16.57 7.49 -17.25
C ALA A 10 -16.04 8.01 -15.91
N GLU A 11 -16.87 8.74 -15.17
CA GLU A 11 -16.54 9.34 -13.87
C GLU A 11 -16.21 8.24 -12.85
N ASP A 12 -17.06 7.24 -12.70
CA ASP A 12 -16.85 6.09 -11.83
C ASP A 12 -15.57 5.32 -12.23
N ALA A 13 -15.30 5.19 -13.53
CA ALA A 13 -14.08 4.54 -14.01
C ALA A 13 -12.81 5.30 -13.58
N VAL A 14 -12.85 6.62 -13.69
CA VAL A 14 -11.76 7.51 -13.25
C VAL A 14 -11.54 7.39 -11.75
N GLU A 15 -12.62 7.36 -10.95
CA GLU A 15 -12.52 7.16 -9.49
C GLU A 15 -11.83 5.83 -9.14
N GLN A 16 -12.22 4.73 -9.80
CA GLN A 16 -11.61 3.42 -9.58
C GLN A 16 -10.11 3.41 -9.93
N ILE A 17 -9.73 4.05 -11.04
CA ILE A 17 -8.32 4.15 -11.47
C ILE A 17 -7.52 5.00 -10.49
N ASN A 18 -8.06 6.17 -10.09
CA ASN A 18 -7.40 7.07 -9.14
C ASN A 18 -7.22 6.41 -7.78
N GLN A 19 -8.24 5.69 -7.29
CA GLN A 19 -8.14 4.95 -6.03
C GLN A 19 -7.04 3.88 -6.15
N PHE A 20 -7.02 3.09 -7.22
CA PHE A 20 -6.05 2.01 -7.39
C PHE A 20 -4.60 2.51 -7.38
N TYR A 21 -4.30 3.65 -8.00
CA TYR A 21 -2.94 4.20 -8.09
C TYR A 21 -2.63 5.26 -7.03
N SER A 22 -3.51 5.51 -6.07
CA SER A 22 -3.31 6.52 -5.03
C SER A 22 -2.08 6.23 -4.15
N ASN A 23 -1.85 4.94 -3.83
CA ASN A 23 -0.70 4.47 -3.09
C ASN A 23 0.07 3.36 -3.81
N PHE A 24 -0.60 2.45 -4.51
CA PHE A 24 0.06 1.39 -5.28
C PHE A 24 0.88 1.98 -6.43
N HIS A 25 2.16 1.59 -6.50
CA HIS A 25 3.04 1.95 -7.62
C HIS A 25 3.25 0.75 -8.55
N SER A 26 3.75 -0.36 -8.01
CA SER A 26 4.01 -1.58 -8.77
C SER A 26 4.09 -2.79 -7.85
N SER A 27 4.11 -3.98 -8.43
CA SER A 27 4.38 -5.22 -7.70
C SER A 27 5.32 -6.12 -8.49
N ARG A 28 6.06 -6.97 -7.80
CA ARG A 28 6.97 -7.95 -8.43
C ARG A 28 7.18 -9.17 -7.56
N TRP A 29 7.67 -10.23 -8.18
CA TRP A 29 8.24 -11.37 -7.48
C TRP A 29 9.72 -11.15 -7.25
N LEU A 30 10.18 -11.33 -6.02
CA LEU A 30 11.59 -11.36 -5.64
C LEU A 30 11.88 -12.70 -4.95
N LYS A 31 12.49 -13.63 -5.70
CA LYS A 31 12.64 -15.04 -5.29
C LYS A 31 11.26 -15.62 -4.92
N HIS A 32 11.04 -15.95 -3.65
CA HIS A 32 9.81 -16.53 -3.11
C HIS A 32 8.87 -15.48 -2.47
N GLN A 33 9.26 -14.21 -2.44
CA GLN A 33 8.44 -13.13 -1.89
C GLN A 33 7.73 -12.35 -2.99
N PHE A 34 6.51 -11.94 -2.69
CA PHE A 34 5.77 -10.95 -3.46
C PHE A 34 5.96 -9.60 -2.81
N VAL A 35 6.40 -8.61 -3.58
CA VAL A 35 6.71 -7.27 -3.10
C VAL A 35 5.80 -6.27 -3.80
N ILE A 36 5.04 -5.51 -3.02
CA ILE A 36 4.27 -4.35 -3.48
C ILE A 36 5.06 -3.09 -3.13
N ARG A 37 5.26 -2.23 -4.12
CA ARG A 37 5.87 -0.91 -3.99
C ARG A 37 4.79 0.14 -3.83
N MET A 38 4.95 1.03 -2.86
CA MET A 38 3.93 2.00 -2.44
C MET A 38 4.50 3.43 -2.33
N ASN A 39 3.69 4.42 -2.65
CA ASN A 39 4.02 5.85 -2.54
C ASN A 39 4.08 6.34 -1.09
N HIS A 40 3.25 5.75 -0.23
CA HIS A 40 3.10 6.06 1.18
C HIS A 40 3.27 4.80 2.01
N LYS A 41 4.04 4.95 3.11
CA LYS A 41 4.13 3.93 4.14
C LYS A 41 2.75 3.77 4.80
N LEU A 42 2.35 2.55 5.14
CA LEU A 42 1.20 2.26 5.99
C LEU A 42 1.49 2.63 7.45
N SER A 43 0.45 3.05 8.18
CA SER A 43 0.50 3.22 9.63
C SER A 43 0.73 1.87 10.33
N ASP A 44 1.22 1.91 11.56
CA ASP A 44 1.48 0.69 12.32
C ASP A 44 0.16 -0.05 12.64
N ASP A 45 -0.91 0.68 12.96
CA ASP A 45 -2.27 0.13 13.15
C ASP A 45 -2.79 -0.58 11.88
N ALA A 46 -2.59 0.03 10.71
CA ALA A 46 -3.01 -0.57 9.44
C ALA A 46 -2.22 -1.84 9.12
N LEU A 47 -0.92 -1.84 9.43
CA LEU A 47 -0.08 -3.02 9.25
C LEU A 47 -0.49 -4.14 10.22
N GLU A 48 -0.80 -3.83 11.47
CA GLU A 48 -1.28 -4.80 12.47
C GLU A 48 -2.62 -5.41 12.06
N HIS A 49 -3.58 -4.59 11.68
CA HIS A 49 -4.88 -5.06 11.17
C HIS A 49 -4.70 -5.96 9.95
N MET A 50 -3.80 -5.60 9.03
CA MET A 50 -3.52 -6.37 7.82
C MET A 50 -3.00 -7.79 8.14
N GLN A 51 -2.22 -7.96 9.22
CA GLN A 51 -1.70 -9.28 9.61
C GLN A 51 -2.82 -10.29 9.87
N GLY A 52 -3.91 -9.85 10.49
CA GLY A 52 -5.06 -10.71 10.75
C GLY A 52 -6.02 -10.77 9.56
N ALA A 53 -6.35 -9.61 8.99
CA ALA A 53 -7.38 -9.51 7.95
C ALA A 53 -6.99 -10.21 6.65
N PHE A 54 -5.70 -10.28 6.31
CA PHE A 54 -5.21 -10.84 5.05
C PHE A 54 -4.24 -12.02 5.27
N ALA A 55 -4.29 -12.67 6.42
CA ALA A 55 -3.44 -13.81 6.77
C ALA A 55 -3.52 -14.95 5.73
N ASP A 56 -4.68 -15.12 5.10
CA ASP A 56 -4.94 -16.13 4.07
C ASP A 56 -4.10 -15.95 2.79
N LEU A 57 -3.59 -14.74 2.53
CA LEU A 57 -2.69 -14.47 1.41
C LEU A 57 -1.26 -14.98 1.64
N CYS A 58 -0.85 -15.18 2.90
CA CYS A 58 0.53 -15.50 3.27
C CYS A 58 0.70 -17.01 3.51
N LEU A 59 1.61 -17.66 2.77
CA LEU A 59 1.95 -19.08 2.96
C LEU A 59 2.79 -19.31 4.23
N SER A 60 3.65 -18.35 4.53
CA SER A 60 4.53 -18.32 5.69
C SER A 60 4.95 -16.88 5.93
N ASP A 61 5.33 -16.56 7.17
CA ASP A 61 5.68 -15.21 7.63
C ASP A 61 4.50 -14.22 7.67
N HIS A 62 4.81 -13.03 8.18
CA HIS A 62 3.90 -11.90 8.31
C HIS A 62 4.13 -10.91 7.17
N PHE A 63 3.23 -9.94 6.99
CA PHE A 63 3.49 -8.81 6.12
C PHE A 63 4.64 -7.97 6.70
N HIS A 64 5.64 -7.68 5.89
CA HIS A 64 6.79 -6.87 6.28
C HIS A 64 6.88 -5.60 5.47
N GLN A 65 6.80 -4.45 6.14
CA GLN A 65 6.99 -3.16 5.52
C GLN A 65 8.40 -2.62 5.78
N HIS A 66 9.11 -2.23 4.73
CA HIS A 66 10.47 -1.70 4.83
C HIS A 66 10.76 -0.62 3.78
N ALA A 67 11.79 0.18 4.05
CA ALA A 67 12.38 1.08 3.06
C ALA A 67 13.35 0.30 2.16
N TYR A 68 13.74 0.87 1.02
CA TYR A 68 14.72 0.25 0.14
C TYR A 68 16.00 -0.16 0.88
N ASN A 69 16.42 -1.42 0.70
CA ASN A 69 17.74 -1.89 1.07
C ASN A 69 18.64 -1.91 -0.18
N SER A 70 19.77 -1.21 -0.14
CA SER A 70 20.73 -1.15 -1.25
C SER A 70 21.31 -2.50 -1.65
N GLU A 71 21.28 -3.49 -0.76
CA GLU A 71 21.71 -4.87 -1.04
C GLU A 71 20.79 -5.59 -2.04
N GLU A 72 19.58 -5.10 -2.25
CA GLU A 72 18.65 -5.66 -3.25
C GLU A 72 19.03 -5.25 -4.69
N HIS A 73 19.98 -4.32 -4.88
CA HIS A 73 20.56 -3.88 -6.17
C HIS A 73 19.55 -3.55 -7.28
N ASP A 74 18.29 -3.27 -6.93
CA ASP A 74 17.21 -3.17 -7.89
C ASP A 74 16.54 -1.80 -7.89
N GLU A 75 16.53 -1.18 -9.07
CA GLU A 75 15.80 0.04 -9.40
C GLU A 75 16.04 1.20 -8.40
N PRO A 76 17.29 1.72 -8.31
CA PRO A 76 17.66 2.79 -7.39
C PRO A 76 16.81 4.06 -7.55
N GLN A 77 16.23 4.29 -8.73
CA GLN A 77 15.31 5.40 -8.98
C GLN A 77 14.05 5.36 -8.10
N PHE A 78 13.69 4.19 -7.57
CA PHE A 78 12.53 3.97 -6.71
C PHE A 78 12.93 3.61 -5.26
N SER A 79 14.13 4.01 -4.85
CA SER A 79 14.63 3.82 -3.49
C SER A 79 13.82 4.56 -2.43
N HIS A 80 13.20 5.69 -2.80
CA HIS A 80 12.39 6.52 -1.92
C HIS A 80 10.99 5.95 -1.61
N LEU A 81 10.54 4.92 -2.34
CA LEU A 81 9.22 4.32 -2.18
C LEU A 81 9.22 3.23 -1.09
N ALA A 82 8.10 3.09 -0.39
CA ALA A 82 7.89 2.05 0.62
C ALA A 82 7.67 0.68 -0.06
N ARG A 83 8.04 -0.40 0.64
CA ARG A 83 7.83 -1.79 0.17
C ARG A 83 7.05 -2.57 1.20
N LEU A 84 6.06 -3.33 0.74
CA LEU A 84 5.34 -4.35 1.49
C LEU A 84 5.68 -5.71 0.90
N ALA A 85 6.33 -6.57 1.67
CA ALA A 85 6.76 -7.90 1.24
C ALA A 85 6.09 -8.99 2.07
N PHE A 86 5.70 -10.08 1.41
CA PHE A 86 5.11 -11.26 2.03
C PHE A 86 5.22 -12.48 1.11
N THR A 87 5.06 -13.69 1.64
CA THR A 87 5.09 -14.93 0.86
C THR A 87 3.70 -15.22 0.29
N PHE A 88 3.39 -14.65 -0.88
CA PHE A 88 2.06 -14.79 -1.48
C PHE A 88 1.76 -16.23 -1.93
N ASN A 89 0.53 -16.69 -1.68
CA ASN A 89 0.05 -18.02 -2.06
C ASN A 89 -0.15 -18.24 -3.58
N ALA A 90 -0.02 -17.20 -4.40
CA ALA A 90 -0.15 -17.22 -5.86
C ALA A 90 -1.47 -17.79 -6.41
N ARG A 91 -2.55 -17.74 -5.62
CA ARG A 91 -3.86 -18.28 -5.99
C ARG A 91 -4.98 -17.27 -5.80
N ASP A 92 -4.98 -16.56 -4.68
CA ASP A 92 -6.12 -15.72 -4.27
C ASP A 92 -6.01 -14.29 -4.81
N HIS A 93 -5.97 -14.14 -6.14
CA HIS A 93 -5.81 -12.83 -6.79
C HIS A 93 -6.97 -11.85 -6.52
N GLY A 94 -8.19 -12.35 -6.33
CA GLY A 94 -9.32 -11.52 -5.92
C GLY A 94 -9.11 -10.93 -4.51
N ARG A 95 -8.47 -11.70 -3.62
CA ARG A 95 -8.11 -11.26 -2.27
C ARG A 95 -6.90 -10.33 -2.27
N LEU A 96 -5.93 -10.60 -3.14
CA LEU A 96 -4.82 -9.68 -3.40
C LEU A 96 -5.35 -8.32 -3.89
N ARG A 97 -6.42 -8.31 -4.71
CA ARG A 97 -7.04 -7.06 -5.13
C ARG A 97 -7.67 -6.30 -3.96
N GLU A 98 -8.32 -7.00 -3.03
CA GLU A 98 -8.85 -6.39 -1.80
C GLU A 98 -7.74 -5.84 -0.88
N LEU A 99 -6.59 -6.51 -0.80
CA LEU A 99 -5.40 -5.96 -0.13
C LEU A 99 -4.93 -4.67 -0.81
N VAL A 100 -4.90 -4.65 -2.15
CA VAL A 100 -4.52 -3.44 -2.90
C VAL A 100 -5.52 -2.31 -2.66
N ASP A 101 -6.82 -2.59 -2.60
CA ASP A 101 -7.80 -1.57 -2.24
C ASP A 101 -7.55 -1.03 -0.82
N TYR A 102 -7.22 -1.91 0.14
CA TYR A 102 -6.92 -1.53 1.53
C TYR A 102 -5.69 -0.62 1.66
N ILE A 103 -4.57 -0.95 1.00
CA ILE A 103 -3.36 -0.10 1.08
C ILE A 103 -3.55 1.27 0.42
N ASN A 104 -4.53 1.39 -0.48
CA ASN A 104 -4.86 2.62 -1.18
C ASN A 104 -5.83 3.53 -0.41
N LEU A 105 -6.33 3.10 0.76
CA LEU A 105 -7.15 3.94 1.62
C LEU A 105 -6.29 4.98 2.38
N PRO A 106 -6.53 6.29 2.22
CA PRO A 106 -5.71 7.34 2.84
C PRO A 106 -5.58 7.25 4.37
N GLU A 107 -6.62 6.77 5.05
CA GLU A 107 -6.64 6.55 6.49
C GLU A 107 -5.62 5.50 6.98
N ASN A 108 -5.19 4.61 6.08
CA ASN A 108 -4.20 3.58 6.40
C ASN A 108 -2.76 4.07 6.22
N TRP A 109 -2.55 5.28 5.72
CA TRP A 109 -1.20 5.81 5.49
C TRP A 109 -0.62 6.38 6.79
N ALA A 110 0.68 6.18 6.98
CA ALA A 110 1.42 6.85 8.03
C ALA A 110 1.35 8.36 7.77
N GLN A 111 0.88 9.14 8.75
CA GLN A 111 0.85 10.58 8.62
C GLN A 111 2.26 11.11 8.41
N SER A 112 2.50 11.75 7.27
CA SER A 112 3.70 12.54 7.05
C SER A 112 3.80 13.58 8.17
N LYS A 113 4.88 13.57 8.95
CA LYS A 113 5.16 14.59 9.99
C LYS A 113 5.00 16.04 9.46
N SER A 114 5.07 16.22 8.14
CA SER A 114 4.78 17.44 7.39
C SER A 114 3.38 18.02 7.63
N GLN A 115 2.33 17.18 7.69
CA GLN A 115 0.94 17.65 7.88
C GLN A 115 0.66 18.04 9.35
N ALA A 116 1.29 17.36 10.31
CA ALA A 116 1.20 17.73 11.73
C ALA A 116 1.85 19.11 12.00
N GLN A 117 2.94 19.44 11.31
CA GLN A 117 3.57 20.77 11.39
C GLN A 117 2.79 21.87 10.66
N GLN A 118 2.09 21.55 9.56
CA GLN A 118 1.21 22.51 8.87
C GLN A 118 -0.04 22.85 9.70
N ARG A 119 -0.74 21.84 10.26
CA ARG A 119 -1.91 22.08 11.13
C ARG A 119 -1.56 22.86 12.39
N THR A 120 -0.40 22.57 13.01
CA THR A 120 0.05 23.31 14.19
C THR A 120 0.40 24.77 13.87
N ARG A 121 0.98 25.05 12.69
CA ARG A 121 1.31 26.42 12.26
C ARG A 121 0.07 27.26 11.89
N GLU A 122 -0.98 26.64 11.36
CA GLU A 122 -2.23 27.35 11.05
C GLU A 122 -3.04 27.68 12.32
N SER A 123 -3.06 26.77 13.30
CA SER A 123 -3.71 27.03 14.60
C SER A 123 -3.06 28.14 15.41
N LEU A 124 -1.75 28.40 15.22
CA LEU A 124 -1.00 29.47 15.90
C LEU A 124 -1.15 30.85 15.24
N LYS A 125 -1.68 30.93 14.01
CA LYS A 125 -1.91 32.20 13.30
C LYS A 125 -3.31 32.78 13.53
N VAL A 126 -4.18 32.04 14.23
CA VAL A 126 -5.55 32.45 14.57
C VAL A 126 -5.63 32.65 16.09
N THR A 127 -4.80 33.52 16.63
CA THR A 127 -4.96 34.16 17.96
C THR A 127 -4.14 35.44 17.95
#